data_AF-A0A141RK42-F1
#
_entry.id   AF-A0A141RK42-F1
#
_cell.length_a   1.000
_cell.length_b   1.000
_cell.length_c   1.000
_cell.angle_alpha   90.00
_cell.angle_beta   90.00
_cell.angle_gamma   90.00
#
_symmetry.space_group_name_H-M   'P 1'
#
loop_
_entity.id
_entity.type
_entity.pdbx_description
1 polymer ?
#
loop_
_entity_poly.entity_id
_entity_poly.type
_entity_poly.pdbx_seq_one_letter_code
_entity_poly.pdbx_strand_id
1 'polypeptide(L)'
;FRQAVGNARDAGFDLVELHSAHGYLLHQFLSPSANQRTDQYGGSVENRARLVLEVVDAVSQEWSAERIGIRVSPIGSFQNVDNGPNEEEDALYLISELAKRGIAYLHMSEPDWAGGKPYSEAFRQKVRDRFPGVIIGAGAYTVEKANNLINKGLIDAVAFGRDYIANPDLVARLQKKAPLNPQRPESFYGGGAEGYTDYPTL
;
A
#
# COMPACT_ATOMS: atom_id res chain seq x y z
N PHE A 1 -6.27 15.00 -7.35
CA PHE A 1 -6.33 14.41 -6.00
C PHE A 1 -7.33 15.09 -5.11
N ARG A 2 -7.12 16.34 -4.66
CA ARG A 2 -8.06 17.08 -3.79
C ARG A 2 -9.55 16.94 -4.17
N GLN A 3 -9.91 17.33 -5.39
CA GLN A 3 -11.30 17.22 -5.88
C GLN A 3 -11.86 15.79 -5.79
N ALA A 4 -11.04 14.77 -6.10
CA ALA A 4 -11.49 13.38 -6.05
C ALA A 4 -11.75 12.93 -4.61
N VAL A 5 -11.03 13.48 -3.63
CA VAL A 5 -11.28 13.21 -2.20
C VAL A 5 -12.57 13.88 -1.73
N GLY A 6 -12.85 15.11 -2.16
CA GLY A 6 -14.16 15.74 -1.95
C GLY A 6 -15.30 14.90 -2.53
N ASN A 7 -15.14 14.41 -3.76
CA ASN A 7 -16.13 13.52 -4.37
C ASN A 7 -16.27 12.18 -3.62
N ALA A 8 -15.17 11.59 -3.14
CA ALA A 8 -15.20 10.34 -2.38
C ALA A 8 -15.93 10.52 -1.03
N ARG A 9 -15.72 11.65 -0.37
CA ARG A 9 -16.47 12.03 0.82
C ARG A 9 -17.97 12.13 0.53
N ASP A 10 -18.34 12.83 -0.53
CA ASP A 10 -19.74 13.01 -0.90
C ASP A 10 -20.41 11.70 -1.34
N ALA A 11 -19.63 10.78 -1.92
CA ALA A 11 -20.07 9.43 -2.26
C ALA A 11 -20.22 8.48 -1.06
N GLY A 12 -19.81 8.91 0.15
CA GLY A 12 -20.00 8.15 1.39
C GLY A 12 -18.91 7.13 1.70
N PHE A 13 -17.70 7.25 1.13
CA PHE A 13 -16.56 6.43 1.56
C PHE A 13 -16.17 6.74 3.02
N ASP A 14 -15.58 5.76 3.72
CA ASP A 14 -15.10 5.96 5.10
C ASP A 14 -13.69 6.54 5.17
N LEU A 15 -12.84 6.18 4.19
CA LEU A 15 -11.43 6.51 4.07
C LEU A 15 -11.05 6.62 2.58
N VAL A 16 -9.93 7.26 2.30
CA VAL A 16 -9.29 7.29 0.96
C VAL A 16 -7.88 6.75 1.04
N GLU A 17 -7.51 5.84 0.13
CA GLU A 17 -6.12 5.40 -0.05
C GLU A 17 -5.48 6.10 -1.25
N LEU A 18 -4.39 6.84 -1.01
CA LEU A 18 -3.56 7.38 -2.08
C LEU A 18 -2.69 6.28 -2.69
N HIS A 19 -2.76 6.10 -4.00
CA HIS A 19 -1.93 5.13 -4.69
C HIS A 19 -0.56 5.70 -5.05
N SER A 20 0.43 5.44 -4.19
CA SER A 20 1.85 5.85 -4.36
C SER A 20 2.79 4.64 -4.48
N ALA A 21 2.34 3.64 -5.23
CA ALA A 21 2.98 2.33 -5.38
C ALA A 21 2.92 1.86 -6.83
N HIS A 22 3.54 0.71 -7.10
CA HIS A 22 3.35 -0.10 -8.32
C HIS A 22 3.62 0.61 -9.65
N GLY A 23 4.41 1.68 -9.64
CA GLY A 23 4.86 2.36 -10.86
C GLY A 23 3.87 3.38 -11.43
N TYR A 24 2.81 3.72 -10.71
CA TYR A 24 1.91 4.81 -11.10
C TYR A 24 2.49 6.19 -10.78
N LEU A 25 1.80 7.26 -11.19
CA LEU A 25 2.30 8.65 -11.20
C LEU A 25 3.06 9.07 -9.92
N LEU A 26 2.49 8.85 -8.74
CA LEU A 26 3.14 9.24 -7.49
C LEU A 26 4.42 8.43 -7.24
N HIS A 27 4.44 7.13 -7.57
CA HIS A 27 5.65 6.30 -7.52
C HIS A 27 6.68 6.71 -8.58
N GLN A 28 6.24 7.14 -9.77
CA GLN A 28 7.14 7.63 -10.83
C GLN A 28 7.91 8.87 -10.38
N PHE A 29 7.28 9.78 -9.62
CA PHE A 29 7.99 10.93 -9.03
C PHE A 29 8.96 10.52 -7.93
N LEU A 30 8.59 9.54 -7.10
CA LEU A 30 9.44 9.03 -6.02
C LEU A 30 10.69 8.31 -6.57
N SER A 31 10.58 7.58 -7.67
CA SER A 31 11.66 6.76 -8.19
C SER A 31 12.67 7.57 -9.02
N PRO A 32 13.99 7.43 -8.78
CA PRO A 32 14.99 8.09 -9.62
C PRO A 32 15.14 7.44 -11.01
N SER A 33 14.65 6.20 -11.21
CA SER A 33 14.68 5.58 -12.56
C SER A 33 13.61 6.16 -13.48
N ALA A 34 12.48 6.61 -12.94
CA ALA A 34 11.40 7.26 -13.68
C ALA A 34 11.45 8.81 -13.63
N ASN A 35 12.09 9.41 -12.62
CA ASN A 35 12.17 10.85 -12.43
C ASN A 35 13.58 11.40 -12.68
N GLN A 36 13.82 11.91 -13.90
CA GLN A 36 15.07 12.54 -14.32
C GLN A 36 14.98 14.08 -14.34
N ARG A 37 14.02 14.66 -13.62
CA ARG A 37 13.82 16.11 -13.58
C ARG A 37 14.98 16.80 -12.86
N THR A 38 15.29 18.02 -13.27
CA THR A 38 16.33 18.89 -12.69
C THR A 38 15.74 20.12 -11.97
N ASP A 39 14.42 20.21 -11.87
CA ASP A 39 13.73 21.24 -11.11
C ASP A 39 13.41 20.77 -9.68
N GLN A 40 12.61 21.54 -8.94
CA GLN A 40 12.28 21.27 -7.55
C GLN A 40 11.50 19.97 -7.32
N TYR A 41 11.08 19.25 -8.37
CA TYR A 41 10.38 17.97 -8.28
C TYR A 41 11.25 16.76 -8.65
N GLY A 42 12.56 16.93 -8.89
CA GLY A 42 13.51 15.82 -9.13
C GLY A 42 14.89 16.02 -8.52
N GLY A 43 15.76 15.02 -8.70
CA GLY A 43 17.08 14.96 -8.09
C GLY A 43 17.03 14.40 -6.66
N SER A 44 17.06 15.27 -5.66
CA SER A 44 17.11 14.85 -4.25
C SER A 44 15.84 14.09 -3.81
N VAL A 45 15.93 13.33 -2.72
CA VAL A 45 14.76 12.60 -2.19
C VAL A 45 13.65 13.55 -1.76
N GLU A 46 13.99 14.72 -1.22
CA GLU A 46 13.04 15.76 -0.83
C GLU A 46 12.27 16.28 -2.05
N ASN A 47 12.95 16.49 -3.17
CA ASN A 47 12.33 16.93 -4.41
C ASN A 47 11.46 15.83 -5.04
N ARG A 48 11.93 14.59 -5.07
CA ARG A 48 11.17 13.43 -5.59
C ARG A 48 9.90 13.16 -4.78
N ALA A 49 9.97 13.28 -3.45
CA ALA A 49 8.83 13.11 -2.56
C ALA A 49 7.87 14.31 -2.56
N ARG A 50 8.30 15.47 -3.06
CA ARG A 50 7.56 16.74 -2.98
C ARG A 50 6.12 16.61 -3.48
N LEU A 51 5.92 16.04 -4.67
CA LEU A 51 4.57 15.88 -5.23
C LEU A 51 3.69 15.02 -4.33
N VAL A 52 4.21 13.91 -3.81
CA VAL A 52 3.44 12.99 -2.95
C VAL A 52 3.02 13.70 -1.67
N LEU A 53 3.94 14.45 -1.05
CA LEU A 53 3.67 15.20 0.18
C LEU A 53 2.68 16.36 -0.07
N GLU A 54 2.82 17.09 -1.17
CA GLU A 54 1.85 18.13 -1.59
C GLU A 54 0.45 17.53 -1.79
N VAL A 55 0.36 16.33 -2.38
CA VAL A 55 -0.91 15.61 -2.55
C VAL A 55 -1.50 15.21 -1.20
N VAL A 56 -0.71 14.64 -0.29
CA VAL A 56 -1.14 14.26 1.07
C VAL A 56 -1.67 15.48 1.82
N ASP A 57 -0.95 16.60 1.76
CA ASP A 57 -1.33 17.84 2.43
C ASP A 57 -2.65 18.39 1.85
N ALA A 58 -2.79 18.41 0.53
CA ALA A 58 -4.00 18.90 -0.13
C ALA A 58 -5.25 18.02 0.15
N VAL A 59 -5.12 16.69 0.21
CA VAL A 59 -6.27 15.82 0.50
C VAL A 59 -6.62 15.79 1.99
N SER A 60 -5.63 15.97 2.87
CA SER A 60 -5.87 16.09 4.31
C SER A 60 -6.61 17.38 4.64
N GLN A 61 -6.31 18.48 3.93
CA GLN A 61 -7.05 19.75 4.05
C GLN A 61 -8.49 19.65 3.53
N GLU A 62 -8.74 18.84 2.48
CA GLU A 62 -10.07 18.66 1.91
C GLU A 62 -11.02 17.90 2.85
N TRP A 63 -10.49 16.92 3.59
CA TRP A 63 -11.31 16.05 4.44
C TRP A 63 -10.81 15.99 5.89
N SER A 64 -9.73 15.26 6.14
CA SER A 64 -9.00 15.17 7.40
C SER A 64 -7.86 14.18 7.22
N ALA A 65 -6.70 14.41 7.85
CA ALA A 65 -5.57 13.47 7.79
C ALA A 65 -5.95 12.05 8.29
N GLU A 66 -6.81 11.96 9.30
CA GLU A 66 -7.32 10.69 9.86
C GLU A 66 -8.20 9.91 8.87
N ARG A 67 -8.55 10.50 7.73
CA ARG A 67 -9.32 9.86 6.65
C ARG A 67 -8.45 9.43 5.47
N ILE A 68 -7.16 9.71 5.51
CA ILE A 68 -6.23 9.47 4.42
C ILE A 68 -5.29 8.33 4.80
N GLY A 69 -5.25 7.30 3.98
CA GLY A 69 -4.18 6.31 3.94
C GLY A 69 -3.32 6.50 2.70
N ILE A 70 -2.15 5.87 2.69
CA ILE A 70 -1.28 5.84 1.52
C ILE A 70 -0.70 4.45 1.32
N ARG A 71 -0.75 3.98 0.07
CA ARG A 71 -0.12 2.73 -0.34
C ARG A 71 1.22 2.99 -1.01
N VAL A 72 2.26 2.29 -0.57
CA VAL A 72 3.62 2.39 -1.09
C VAL A 72 4.19 1.00 -1.41
N SER A 73 5.14 0.95 -2.35
CA SER A 73 5.92 -0.25 -2.67
C SER A 73 7.43 0.09 -2.70
N PRO A 74 8.00 0.51 -1.56
CA PRO A 74 9.21 1.33 -1.52
C PRO A 74 10.53 0.54 -1.60
N ILE A 75 10.46 -0.77 -1.73
CA ILE A 75 11.62 -1.66 -1.79
C ILE A 75 11.38 -2.66 -2.92
N GLY A 76 12.39 -2.86 -3.77
CA GLY A 76 12.31 -3.68 -4.97
C GLY A 76 11.83 -2.91 -6.20
N SER A 77 11.32 -3.63 -7.19
CA SER A 77 10.87 -3.08 -8.46
C SER A 77 9.47 -3.59 -8.82
N PHE A 78 8.63 -2.68 -9.33
CA PHE A 78 7.28 -3.00 -9.79
C PHE A 78 7.00 -2.28 -11.11
N GLN A 79 6.47 -3.00 -12.09
CA GLN A 79 6.15 -2.46 -13.43
C GLN A 79 7.31 -1.68 -14.06
N ASN A 80 8.53 -2.23 -13.98
CA ASN A 80 9.78 -1.62 -14.45
C ASN A 80 10.17 -0.30 -13.76
N VAL A 81 9.61 0.00 -12.59
CA VAL A 81 10.01 1.12 -11.74
C VAL A 81 10.67 0.57 -10.47
N ASP A 82 11.99 0.70 -10.38
CA ASP A 82 12.75 0.45 -9.13
C ASP A 82 12.71 1.66 -8.18
N ASN A 83 13.22 1.50 -6.96
CA ASN A 83 13.26 2.56 -5.94
C ASN A 83 14.64 3.26 -5.83
N GLY A 84 15.54 3.03 -6.78
CA GLY A 84 16.88 3.60 -6.79
C GLY A 84 17.90 2.91 -5.88
N PRO A 85 19.17 3.37 -5.92
CA PRO A 85 20.26 2.73 -5.19
C PRO A 85 20.18 2.90 -3.66
N ASN A 86 19.41 3.88 -3.17
CA ASN A 86 19.26 4.22 -1.75
C ASN A 86 17.83 3.93 -1.26
N GLU A 87 17.15 2.94 -1.84
CA GLU A 87 15.71 2.68 -1.65
C GLU A 87 15.27 2.65 -0.17
N GLU A 88 16.07 2.07 0.73
CA GLU A 88 15.74 2.01 2.16
C GLU A 88 15.77 3.39 2.82
N GLU A 89 16.80 4.20 2.57
CA GLU A 89 16.92 5.54 3.14
C GLU A 89 15.82 6.47 2.60
N ASP A 90 15.55 6.38 1.29
CA ASP A 90 14.51 7.15 0.63
C ASP A 90 13.11 6.79 1.15
N ALA A 91 12.84 5.50 1.36
CA ALA A 91 11.61 5.01 1.98
C ALA A 91 11.42 5.59 3.38
N LEU A 92 12.47 5.53 4.19
CA LEU A 92 12.43 5.99 5.58
C LEU A 92 12.28 7.52 5.68
N TYR A 93 12.81 8.29 4.72
CA TYR A 93 12.52 9.72 4.58
C TYR A 93 11.03 9.96 4.34
N LEU A 94 10.44 9.33 3.32
CA LEU A 94 9.03 9.49 3.00
C LEU A 94 8.13 9.12 4.18
N ILE A 95 8.41 7.98 4.83
CA ILE A 95 7.63 7.49 5.97
C ILE A 95 7.70 8.45 7.15
N SER A 96 8.87 9.02 7.42
CA SER A 96 9.03 10.04 8.48
C SER A 96 8.22 11.30 8.17
N GLU A 97 8.19 11.73 6.91
CA GLU A 97 7.39 12.88 6.48
C GLU A 97 5.88 12.60 6.57
N LEU A 98 5.43 11.41 6.21
CA LEU A 98 4.03 11.00 6.36
C LEU A 98 3.60 10.95 7.82
N ALA A 99 4.48 10.47 8.71
CA ALA A 99 4.20 10.41 10.15
C ALA A 99 3.92 11.80 10.75
N LYS A 100 4.66 12.83 10.32
CA LYS A 100 4.44 14.22 10.76
C LYS A 100 3.05 14.76 10.43
N ARG A 101 2.38 14.18 9.43
CA ARG A 101 1.04 14.58 8.98
C ARG A 101 -0.08 13.84 9.68
N GLY A 102 0.23 12.81 10.48
CA GLY A 102 -0.78 12.07 11.26
C GLY A 102 -1.84 11.39 10.39
N ILE A 103 -1.45 10.88 9.21
CA ILE A 103 -2.37 10.16 8.33
C ILE A 103 -2.85 8.84 8.96
N ALA A 104 -4.01 8.35 8.55
CA ALA A 104 -4.70 7.20 9.14
C ALA A 104 -3.83 5.93 9.14
N TYR A 105 -3.21 5.62 8.00
CA TYR A 105 -2.41 4.40 7.86
C TYR A 105 -1.37 4.45 6.74
N LEU A 106 -0.34 3.62 6.90
CA LEU A 106 0.66 3.28 5.89
C LEU A 106 0.41 1.86 5.40
N HIS A 107 0.15 1.67 4.10
CA HIS A 107 -0.08 0.36 3.51
C HIS A 107 1.11 -0.04 2.63
N MET A 108 1.86 -1.05 3.05
CA MET A 108 3.06 -1.52 2.37
C MET A 108 2.75 -2.71 1.47
N SER A 109 2.90 -2.53 0.16
CA SER A 109 2.95 -3.65 -0.79
C SER A 109 4.36 -4.18 -0.88
N GLU A 110 4.55 -5.39 -0.35
CA GLU A 110 5.83 -6.10 -0.32
C GLU A 110 6.11 -6.78 -1.67
N PRO A 111 7.39 -7.01 -2.03
CA PRO A 111 7.80 -7.57 -3.32
C PRO A 111 7.70 -9.09 -3.38
N ASP A 112 7.43 -9.75 -2.27
CA ASP A 112 7.39 -11.21 -2.14
C ASP A 112 6.34 -11.88 -3.03
N TRP A 113 5.17 -11.26 -3.24
CA TRP A 113 4.17 -11.79 -4.16
C TRP A 113 4.62 -11.80 -5.62
N ALA A 114 5.59 -10.95 -5.97
CA ALA A 114 6.19 -10.85 -7.29
C ALA A 114 7.55 -11.60 -7.38
N GLY A 115 7.88 -12.41 -6.36
CA GLY A 115 9.14 -13.18 -6.31
C GLY A 115 10.35 -12.38 -5.84
N GLY A 116 10.16 -11.16 -5.34
CA GLY A 116 11.22 -10.34 -4.76
C GLY A 116 11.59 -10.76 -3.33
N LYS A 117 12.70 -10.22 -2.84
CA LYS A 117 13.22 -10.52 -1.49
C LYS A 117 12.25 -9.98 -0.42
N PRO A 118 11.80 -10.80 0.54
CA PRO A 118 10.99 -10.32 1.66
C PRO A 118 11.70 -9.22 2.44
N TYR A 119 10.93 -8.30 3.04
CA TYR A 119 11.50 -7.28 3.93
C TYR A 119 12.19 -7.91 5.11
N SER A 120 13.38 -7.38 5.44
CA SER A 120 14.08 -7.75 6.67
C SER A 120 13.29 -7.25 7.89
N GLU A 121 13.40 -7.96 9.01
CA GLU A 121 12.82 -7.48 10.27
C GLU A 121 13.44 -6.16 10.72
N ALA A 122 14.73 -5.95 10.45
CA ALA A 122 15.42 -4.70 10.73
C ALA A 122 14.78 -3.51 9.97
N PHE A 123 14.43 -3.68 8.70
CA PHE A 123 13.73 -2.63 7.95
C PHE A 123 12.33 -2.38 8.53
N ARG A 124 11.57 -3.43 8.84
CA ARG A 124 10.25 -3.30 9.46
C ARG A 124 10.31 -2.54 10.79
N GLN A 125 11.32 -2.84 11.62
CA GLN A 125 11.52 -2.12 12.88
C GLN A 125 11.79 -0.63 12.62
N LYS A 126 12.68 -0.30 11.68
CA LYS A 126 12.95 1.11 11.30
C LYS A 126 11.69 1.83 10.80
N VAL A 127 10.79 1.14 10.10
CA VAL A 127 9.49 1.69 9.67
C VAL A 127 8.57 1.93 10.87
N ARG A 128 8.40 0.92 11.73
CA ARG A 128 7.57 1.01 12.96
C ARG A 128 8.03 2.12 13.90
N ASP A 129 9.33 2.32 14.02
CA ASP A 129 9.94 3.39 14.84
C ASP A 129 9.62 4.80 14.29
N ARG A 130 9.40 4.93 12.98
CA ARG A 130 9.15 6.23 12.31
C ARG A 130 7.68 6.52 12.12
N PHE A 131 6.84 5.50 11.95
CA PHE A 131 5.42 5.66 11.69
C PHE A 131 4.60 5.17 12.89
N PRO A 132 4.05 6.08 13.73
CA PRO A 132 3.29 5.70 14.92
C PRO A 132 1.85 5.27 14.61
N GLY A 133 1.35 5.49 13.40
CA GLY A 133 0.00 5.08 12.99
C GLY A 133 -0.14 3.59 12.66
N VAL A 134 -1.24 3.25 11.98
CA VAL A 134 -1.54 1.88 11.54
C VAL A 134 -0.67 1.48 10.34
N ILE A 135 -0.02 0.32 10.41
CA ILE A 135 0.76 -0.26 9.32
C ILE A 135 0.05 -1.51 8.78
N ILE A 136 -0.28 -1.49 7.48
CA ILE A 136 -0.93 -2.60 6.78
C ILE A 136 0.10 -3.29 5.88
N GLY A 137 0.34 -4.59 6.09
CA GLY A 137 1.17 -5.41 5.21
C GLY A 137 0.37 -6.06 4.10
N ALA A 138 0.91 -6.11 2.88
CA ALA A 138 0.33 -6.83 1.75
C ALA A 138 1.40 -7.47 0.88
N GLY A 139 1.08 -8.61 0.26
CA GLY A 139 2.02 -9.39 -0.57
C GLY A 139 2.14 -10.83 -0.09
N ALA A 140 1.49 -11.76 -0.81
CA ALA A 140 1.52 -13.21 -0.56
C ALA A 140 1.43 -13.64 0.92
N TYR A 141 0.63 -12.91 1.71
CA TYR A 141 0.49 -13.18 3.13
C TYR A 141 -0.24 -14.50 3.37
N THR A 142 0.16 -15.19 4.43
CA THR A 142 -0.59 -16.29 5.04
C THR A 142 -1.03 -15.86 6.44
N VAL A 143 -1.98 -16.58 7.04
CA VAL A 143 -2.39 -16.36 8.44
C VAL A 143 -1.19 -16.46 9.39
N GLU A 144 -0.28 -17.40 9.12
CA GLU A 144 0.93 -17.60 9.93
C GLU A 144 1.87 -16.40 9.84
N LYS A 145 2.18 -15.92 8.62
CA LYS A 145 3.03 -14.74 8.40
C LYS A 145 2.40 -13.50 9.06
N ALA A 146 1.09 -13.30 8.86
CA ALA A 146 0.35 -12.18 9.44
C ALA A 146 0.44 -12.19 10.97
N ASN A 147 0.09 -13.31 11.60
CA ASN A 147 0.14 -13.45 13.06
C ASN A 147 1.56 -13.25 13.60
N ASN A 148 2.59 -13.77 12.91
CA ASN A 148 3.97 -13.58 13.33
C ASN A 148 4.37 -12.10 13.38
N LEU A 149 4.05 -11.33 12.33
CA LEU A 149 4.41 -9.92 12.25
C LEU A 149 3.58 -9.03 13.17
N ILE A 150 2.29 -9.34 13.36
CA ILE A 150 1.41 -8.65 14.32
C ILE A 150 1.91 -8.91 15.76
N ASN A 151 2.21 -10.16 16.11
CA ASN A 151 2.70 -10.50 17.45
C ASN A 151 4.06 -9.85 17.77
N LYS A 152 4.86 -9.54 16.75
CA LYS A 152 6.12 -8.78 16.90
C LYS A 152 5.91 -7.26 16.97
N GLY A 153 4.68 -6.77 16.79
CA GLY A 153 4.38 -5.33 16.75
C GLY A 153 4.92 -4.62 15.51
N LEU A 154 5.20 -5.35 14.43
CA LEU A 154 5.81 -4.80 13.21
C LEU A 154 4.77 -4.30 12.19
N ILE A 155 3.56 -4.84 12.24
CA ILE A 155 2.38 -4.40 11.47
C ILE A 155 1.14 -4.51 12.37
N ASP A 156 0.09 -3.78 12.02
CA ASP A 156 -1.18 -3.77 12.77
C ASP A 156 -2.29 -4.54 12.03
N ALA A 157 -2.19 -4.63 10.70
CA ALA A 157 -3.15 -5.34 9.86
C ALA A 157 -2.48 -5.97 8.63
N VAL A 158 -3.23 -6.86 7.97
CA VAL A 158 -2.85 -7.50 6.71
C VAL A 158 -3.97 -7.33 5.68
N ALA A 159 -3.59 -7.03 4.44
CA ALA A 159 -4.51 -7.00 3.31
C ALA A 159 -4.29 -8.20 2.38
N PHE A 160 -5.38 -8.92 2.08
CA PHE A 160 -5.41 -10.02 1.13
C PHE A 160 -6.07 -9.57 -0.17
N GLY A 161 -5.44 -9.85 -1.32
CA GLY A 161 -5.97 -9.53 -2.65
C GLY A 161 -6.68 -10.73 -3.28
N ARG A 162 -5.90 -11.61 -3.92
CA ARG A 162 -6.41 -12.78 -4.66
C ARG A 162 -7.32 -13.70 -3.82
N ASP A 163 -7.03 -13.86 -2.54
CA ASP A 163 -7.88 -14.68 -1.67
C ASP A 163 -9.24 -14.02 -1.42
N TYR A 164 -9.30 -12.69 -1.34
CA TYR A 164 -10.58 -11.97 -1.23
C TYR A 164 -11.37 -12.00 -2.54
N ILE A 165 -10.71 -12.03 -3.71
CA ILE A 165 -11.40 -12.21 -5.00
C ILE A 165 -12.24 -13.49 -4.96
N ALA A 166 -11.64 -14.60 -4.53
CA ALA A 166 -12.30 -15.91 -4.58
C ALA A 166 -13.16 -16.23 -3.33
N ASN A 167 -13.05 -15.47 -2.24
CA ASN A 167 -13.67 -15.81 -0.96
C ASN A 167 -14.37 -14.58 -0.36
N PRO A 168 -15.67 -14.36 -0.63
CA PRO A 168 -16.41 -13.24 -0.06
C PRO A 168 -16.51 -13.29 1.47
N ASP A 169 -16.42 -14.49 2.04
CA ASP A 169 -16.44 -14.77 3.48
C ASP A 169 -15.04 -15.11 4.04
N LEU A 170 -13.97 -14.58 3.44
CA LEU A 170 -12.58 -14.89 3.78
C LEU A 170 -12.33 -14.88 5.30
N VAL A 171 -12.83 -13.88 6.01
CA VAL A 171 -12.68 -13.77 7.48
C VAL A 171 -13.17 -15.03 8.20
N ALA A 172 -14.38 -15.50 7.86
CA ALA A 172 -14.97 -16.69 8.47
C ALA A 172 -14.17 -17.95 8.13
N ARG A 173 -13.66 -18.06 6.90
CA ARG A 173 -12.79 -19.17 6.47
C ARG A 173 -11.49 -19.21 7.26
N LEU A 174 -10.81 -18.07 7.39
CA LEU A 174 -9.56 -17.97 8.14
C LEU A 174 -9.78 -18.32 9.62
N GLN A 175 -10.86 -17.82 10.23
CA GLN A 175 -11.20 -18.13 11.62
C GLN A 175 -11.48 -19.63 11.84
N LYS A 176 -12.24 -20.26 10.94
CA LYS A 176 -12.59 -21.69 11.00
C LYS A 176 -11.49 -22.61 10.47
N LYS A 177 -10.40 -22.05 9.93
CA LYS A 177 -9.37 -22.79 9.18
C LYS A 177 -9.98 -23.62 8.04
N ALA A 178 -11.00 -23.09 7.39
CA ALA A 178 -11.70 -23.75 6.30
C ALA A 178 -10.90 -23.63 4.99
N PRO A 179 -11.10 -24.54 4.02
CA PRO A 179 -10.51 -24.42 2.69
C PRO A 179 -10.93 -23.12 2.00
N LEU A 180 -10.01 -22.53 1.23
CA LEU A 180 -10.30 -21.41 0.35
C LEU A 180 -10.82 -21.92 -0.99
N ASN A 181 -11.72 -21.17 -1.61
CA ASN A 181 -12.19 -21.43 -2.96
C ASN A 181 -11.01 -21.35 -3.96
N PRO A 182 -11.04 -22.15 -5.04
CA PRO A 182 -10.06 -22.03 -6.12
C PRO A 182 -10.22 -20.69 -6.85
N GLN A 183 -9.10 -20.01 -7.09
CA GLN A 183 -9.05 -18.76 -7.85
C GLN A 183 -9.23 -19.03 -9.35
N ARG A 184 -9.82 -18.07 -10.09
CA ARG A 184 -10.00 -18.11 -11.55
C ARG A 184 -9.34 -16.88 -12.21
N PRO A 185 -8.00 -16.88 -12.39
CA PRO A 185 -7.26 -15.71 -12.86
C PRO A 185 -7.70 -15.17 -14.22
N GLU A 186 -8.25 -16.03 -15.08
CA GLU A 186 -8.81 -15.69 -16.38
C GLU A 186 -9.95 -14.65 -16.31
N SER A 187 -10.58 -14.50 -15.14
CA SER A 187 -11.72 -13.60 -14.91
C SER A 187 -11.38 -12.39 -14.04
N PHE A 188 -10.11 -12.16 -13.70
CA PHE A 188 -9.73 -11.02 -12.85
C PHE A 188 -9.91 -9.66 -13.52
N TYR A 189 -9.88 -9.60 -14.86
CA TYR A 189 -9.98 -8.35 -15.61
C TYR A 189 -11.00 -8.45 -16.74
N GLY A 190 -11.97 -7.52 -16.76
CA GLY A 190 -13.04 -7.48 -17.76
C GLY A 190 -14.21 -8.43 -17.43
N GLY A 191 -15.10 -8.66 -18.40
CA GLY A 191 -16.20 -9.61 -18.25
C GLY A 191 -17.44 -9.07 -17.52
N GLY A 192 -18.02 -9.89 -16.63
CA GLY A 192 -19.29 -9.64 -15.96
C GLY A 192 -19.38 -10.35 -14.60
N ALA A 193 -20.51 -10.99 -14.29
CA ALA A 193 -20.74 -11.59 -12.96
C ALA A 193 -19.90 -12.87 -12.71
N GLU A 194 -19.61 -13.64 -13.76
CA GLU A 194 -18.80 -14.86 -13.70
C GLU A 194 -17.35 -14.53 -13.29
N GLY A 195 -16.87 -15.14 -12.20
CA GLY A 195 -15.56 -14.83 -11.65
C GLY A 195 -15.50 -13.56 -10.79
N TYR A 196 -16.64 -12.92 -10.51
CA TYR A 196 -16.69 -11.68 -9.72
C TYR A 196 -17.65 -11.79 -8.53
N THR A 197 -18.93 -12.08 -8.77
CA THR A 197 -19.97 -12.14 -7.73
C THR A 197 -20.53 -13.54 -7.50
N ASP A 198 -19.98 -14.56 -8.16
CA ASP A 198 -20.47 -15.93 -8.17
C ASP A 198 -19.57 -16.90 -7.35
N TYR A 199 -18.60 -16.39 -6.60
CA TYR A 199 -17.84 -17.19 -5.64
C TYR A 199 -18.69 -17.53 -4.40
N PRO A 200 -18.81 -18.81 -4.01
CA PRO A 200 -19.68 -19.21 -2.91
C PRO A 200 -19.07 -18.91 -1.52
N THR A 201 -19.92 -18.73 -0.52
CA THR A 201 -19.54 -18.76 0.90
C THR A 201 -19.45 -20.21 1.42
N LEU A 202 -18.97 -20.40 2.65
CA LEU A 202 -19.10 -21.66 3.39
C LEU A 202 -20.55 -22.09 3.61
#